data_AF-A0A7Y5KLF9-F1
#
_entry.id   AF-A0A7Y5KLF9-F1
#
_cell.length_a   1.000
_cell.length_b   1.000
_cell.length_c   1.000
_cell.angle_alpha   90.00
_cell.angle_beta   90.00
_cell.angle_gamma   90.00
#
_symmetry.space_group_name_H-M   'P 1'
#
loop_
_entity.id
_entity.type
_entity.pdbx_description
1 polymer ?
#
loop_
_entity_poly.entity_id
_entity_poly.type
_entity_poly.pdbx_seq_one_letter_code
_entity_poly.pdbx_strand_id
1 'polypeptide(L)' 'MLLLAIDTSTTAITVGLHDGSSVVAEETTLDARAHAEHLAPGIGAVLGAVGAAPGDVTDVVVGIG' A
#
# COMPACT_ATOMS: atom_id res chain seq x y z
N MET A 1 -7.37 -14.08 -0.62
CA MET A 1 -6.94 -13.27 0.53
C MET A 1 -6.22 -12.08 -0.07
N LEU A 2 -6.53 -10.85 0.32
CA LEU A 2 -5.91 -9.67 -0.26
C LEU A 2 -5.34 -8.82 0.87
N LEU A 3 -4.02 -8.89 1.04
CA LEU A 3 -3.29 -8.20 2.10
C LEU A 3 -2.77 -6.88 1.58
N LEU A 4 -3.05 -5.81 2.33
CA LEU A 4 -2.51 -4.47 2.12
C LEU A 4 -1.29 -4.25 3.03
N ALA A 5 -0.14 -3.96 2.46
CA ALA A 5 1.08 -3.60 3.17
C ALA A 5 1.35 -2.10 3.06
N ILE A 6 1.66 -1.45 4.17
CA ILE A 6 2.00 -0.03 4.25
C ILE A 6 3.31 0.11 5.02
N ASP A 7 4.27 0.86 4.47
CA ASP A 7 5.47 1.28 5.20
C ASP A 7 5.71 2.78 5.00
N THR A 8 5.91 3.48 6.12
CA THR A 8 6.20 4.92 6.19
C THR A 8 7.39 5.21 7.13
N SER A 9 8.14 4.17 7.49
CA SER A 9 9.24 4.25 8.47
C SER A 9 10.50 4.93 7.91
N THR A 10 10.55 5.19 6.60
CA THR A 10 11.69 5.81 5.92
C THR A 10 11.25 6.97 5.02
N THR A 11 12.18 7.54 4.25
CA THR A 11 11.87 8.49 3.16
C THR A 11 10.97 7.89 2.08
N ALA A 12 10.97 6.57 1.93
CA ALA A 12 10.10 5.87 1.01
C ALA A 12 8.76 5.56 1.69
N ILE A 13 7.69 6.11 1.11
CA ILE A 13 6.31 5.79 1.43
C ILE A 13 5.91 4.68 0.46
N THR A 14 5.71 3.48 0.96
CA THR A 14 5.42 2.31 0.13
C THR A 14 4.06 1.73 0.50
N VAL A 15 3.29 1.38 -0.53
CA VAL A 15 2.05 0.64 -0.43
C VAL A 15 2.13 -0.57 -1.36
N GLY A 16 1.72 -1.74 -0.91
CA GLY A 16 1.69 -2.96 -1.71
C GLY A 16 0.47 -3.82 -1.46
N LEU A 17 0.06 -4.60 -2.46
CA LEU A 17 -0.98 -5.62 -2.37
C LEU A 17 -0.40 -7.00 -2.61
N HIS A 18 -0.78 -7.96 -1.78
CA HIS A 18 -0.38 -9.36 -1.89
C HIS A 18 -1.61 -10.29 -1.86
N ASP A 19 -1.69 -11.22 -2.81
CA ASP A 19 -2.86 -12.11 -2.98
C ASP A 19 -2.77 -13.44 -2.19
N GLY A 20 -1.70 -13.60 -1.42
CA GLY A 20 -1.36 -14.83 -0.69
C GLY A 20 -0.28 -15.67 -1.38
N SER A 21 0.05 -15.37 -2.64
CA SER A 21 1.12 -16.03 -3.41
C SER A 21 2.18 -15.07 -3.92
N SER A 22 1.78 -13.85 -4.31
CA SER A 22 2.69 -12.85 -4.89
C SER A 22 2.22 -11.42 -4.65
N VAL A 23 3.13 -10.46 -4.82
CA VAL A 23 2.80 -9.04 -4.88
C VAL A 23 2.12 -8.76 -6.22
N VAL A 24 0.89 -8.26 -6.17
CA VAL A 24 0.05 -8.01 -7.36
C VAL A 24 0.01 -6.53 -7.77
N ALA A 25 0.35 -5.63 -6.85
CA ALA A 25 0.57 -4.22 -7.12
C ALA A 25 1.46 -3.60 -6.04
N GLU A 26 2.31 -2.64 -6.41
CA GLU A 26 3.05 -1.82 -5.46
C GLU A 26 3.23 -0.40 -5.99
N GLU A 27 3.34 0.54 -5.07
CA GLU A 27 3.71 1.92 -5.37
C GLU A 27 4.66 2.42 -4.28
N THR A 28 5.68 3.18 -4.69
CA THR A 28 6.60 3.84 -3.77
C THR A 28 6.79 5.30 -4.18
N THR A 29 6.59 6.19 -3.22
CA THR A 29 6.89 7.63 -3.34
C THR A 29 8.02 8.02 -2.41
N LEU A 30 9.02 8.72 -2.92
CA LEU A 30 10.14 9.22 -2.11
C LEU A 30 9.85 10.65 -1.64
N ASP A 31 9.25 10.77 -0.47
CA ASP A 31 9.00 12.06 0.18
C ASP A 31 8.86 11.89 1.70
N ALA A 32 9.94 12.16 2.44
CA ALA A 32 9.96 12.00 3.90
C ALA A 32 8.96 12.88 4.66
N ARG A 33 8.34 13.88 4.03
CA ARG A 33 7.52 14.88 4.74
C ARG A 33 6.05 14.83 4.36
N ALA A 34 5.70 14.21 3.24
CA ALA A 34 4.35 14.25 2.69
C ALA A 34 3.60 12.91 2.78
N HIS A 35 3.88 12.10 3.81
CA HIS A 35 3.22 10.80 3.97
C HIS A 35 1.70 10.92 4.16
N ALA A 36 1.23 12.01 4.77
CA ALA A 36 -0.19 12.28 4.95
C ALA A 36 -0.89 12.54 3.59
N GLU A 37 -0.19 13.15 2.65
CA GLU A 37 -0.67 13.48 1.32
C GLU A 37 -0.58 12.31 0.35
N HIS A 38 0.47 11.48 0.44
CA HIS A 38 0.75 10.44 -0.55
C HIS A 38 0.18 9.05 -0.21
N LEU A 39 -0.03 8.74 1.08
CA LEU A 39 -0.43 7.39 1.47
C LEU A 39 -1.81 7.00 0.91
N ALA A 40 -2.83 7.84 1.10
CA ALA A 40 -4.17 7.54 0.63
C ALA A 40 -4.28 7.44 -0.90
N PRO A 41 -3.67 8.35 -1.70
CA PRO A 41 -3.55 8.17 -3.15
C PRO A 41 -2.86 6.86 -3.55
N GLY A 42 -1.75 6.51 -2.89
CA GLY A 42 -1.02 5.26 -3.18
C GLY A 42 -1.86 4.01 -2.92
N ILE A 43 -2.63 3.97 -1.83
CA ILE A 43 -3.60 2.89 -1.57
C ILE A 43 -4.65 2.82 -2.70
N GLY A 44 -5.18 3.97 -3.12
CA GLY A 44 -6.15 4.03 -4.22
C GLY A 44 -5.58 3.51 -5.54
N ALA A 45 -4.33 3.85 -5.84
CA ALA A 45 -3.65 3.44 -7.06
C ALA A 45 -3.39 1.92 -7.10
N VAL A 46 -2.87 1.33 -6.02
CA VAL A 46 -2.61 -0.13 -6.00
C VAL A 46 -3.91 -0.95 -6.05
N LEU A 47 -4.97 -0.51 -5.37
CA LEU A 47 -6.29 -1.16 -5.46
C LEU A 47 -6.87 -1.04 -6.87
N GLY A 48 -6.78 0.15 -7.48
CA GLY A 48 -7.21 0.39 -8.84
C GLY A 48 -6.45 -0.44 -9.88
N ALA A 49 -5.15 -0.66 -9.68
CA ALA A 49 -4.32 -1.46 -10.59
C ALA A 49 -4.78 -2.92 -10.73
N VAL A 50 -5.44 -3.46 -9.69
CA VAL A 50 -5.98 -4.83 -9.68
C VAL A 50 -7.52 -4.87 -9.71
N GLY A 51 -8.19 -3.72 -9.85
CA GLY A 51 -9.64 -3.62 -9.87
C GLY A 51 -10.32 -4.00 -8.55
N ALA A 52 -9.61 -3.90 -7.43
CA ALA A 52 -10.14 -4.21 -6.10
C ALA A 52 -10.75 -2.97 -5.43
N ALA A 53 -11.69 -3.21 -4.53
CA ALA A 53 -12.24 -2.23 -3.61
C ALA A 53 -11.62 -2.38 -2.22
N PRO A 54 -11.66 -1.34 -1.37
CA PRO A 54 -11.19 -1.45 0.01
C PRO A 54 -11.85 -2.59 0.82
N GLY A 55 -13.11 -2.93 0.50
CA GLY A 55 -13.83 -4.04 1.13
C GLY A 55 -13.31 -5.44 0.76
N ASP A 56 -12.46 -5.55 -0.27
CA ASP A 56 -11.85 -6.82 -0.67
C ASP A 56 -10.58 -7.12 0.14
N VAL A 57 -10.01 -6.11 0.82
CA VAL A 57 -8.82 -6.25 1.67
C VAL A 57 -9.19 -7.03 2.92
N THR A 58 -8.50 -8.15 3.14
CA THR A 58 -8.74 -9.04 4.27
C THR A 58 -7.82 -8.73 5.45
N ASP A 59 -6.63 -8.19 5.18
CA ASP A 59 -5.58 -7.99 6.16
C ASP A 59 -4.83 -6.69 5.86
N VAL A 60 -4.44 -5.98 6.90
CA VAL A 60 -3.61 -4.77 6.79
C VAL A 60 -2.36 -4.95 7.64
N VAL A 61 -1.19 -4.85 7.02
CA VAL A 61 0.11 -4.92 7.68
C VAL A 61 0.77 -3.56 7.57
N VAL A 62 1.30 -3.07 8.69
CA VAL A 62 1.93 -1.76 8.79
C VAL A 62 3.34 -1.92 9.37
N GLY A 63 4.35 -1.37 8.69
CA GLY A 63 5.70 -1.26 9.22
C GLY A 63 5.74 -0.36 10.44
N ILE A 64 6.34 -0.82 11.54
CA ILE A 64 6.36 -0.11 12.83
C ILE A 64 7.73 0.50 13.19
N GLY A 65 8.68 0.45 12.27
CA GLY A 65 10.07 0.87 12.51
C GLY A 65 10.98 -0.26 12.98
#